data_AF-A0A7K3NV19-F1
#
_entry.id   AF-A0A7K3NV19-F1
#
_cell.length_a   1.000
_cell.length_b   1.000
_cell.length_c   1.000
_cell.angle_alpha   90.00
_cell.angle_beta   90.00
_cell.angle_gamma   90.00
#
_symmetry.space_group_name_H-M   'P 1'
#
loop_
_entity.id
_entity.type
_entity.pdbx_description
1 polymer ?
#
loop_
_entity_poly.entity_id
_entity_poly.type
_entity_poly.pdbx_seq_one_letter_code
_entity_poly.pdbx_strand_id
1 'polypeptide(L)'
;LILAEIVPAFTGFSEKLVPEARPALDCPIVFPYAPNAVLVGFISSFVGGLVGLFVLGQLHWVLILPGVVPHFFCGATAGVFGNATGGKRGAICGAFAHGLLITFLPVALLPVLGQIGLTNTTFSDT
;
A
#
# COMPACT_ATOMS: atom_id res chain seq x y z
N LEU A 1 8.97 17.69 -9.96
CA LEU A 1 10.31 18.32 -9.96
C LEU A 1 11.42 17.28 -9.77
N ILE A 2 11.41 16.48 -8.70
CA ILE A 2 12.46 15.45 -8.45
C ILE A 2 12.50 14.32 -9.52
N LEU A 3 11.34 13.81 -9.98
CA LEU A 3 11.29 12.72 -10.97
C LEU A 3 11.91 13.06 -12.33
N ALA A 4 11.84 14.33 -12.75
CA ALA A 4 12.39 14.78 -14.03
C ALA A 4 13.92 14.81 -14.03
N GLU A 5 14.55 14.87 -12.85
CA GLU A 5 16.01 14.83 -12.69
C GLU A 5 16.53 13.42 -12.40
N ILE A 6 15.75 12.59 -11.70
CA ILE A 6 16.14 11.21 -11.39
C ILE A 6 16.15 10.32 -12.65
N VAL A 7 15.19 10.48 -13.56
CA VAL A 7 15.11 9.62 -14.76
C VAL A 7 16.34 9.79 -15.67
N PRO A 8 16.81 11.00 -16.01
CA PRO A 8 18.07 11.21 -16.74
C PRO A 8 19.33 10.79 -15.96
N ALA A 9 19.32 10.90 -14.63
CA ALA A 9 20.44 10.43 -13.81
C ALA A 9 20.57 8.89 -13.85
N PHE A 10 19.44 8.17 -13.90
CA PHE A 10 19.42 6.71 -14.01
C PHE A 10 19.79 6.20 -15.41
N THR A 11 19.53 6.95 -16.49
CA THR A 11 20.01 6.56 -17.83
C THR A 11 21.54 6.54 -17.88
N GLY A 12 22.21 7.50 -17.23
CA GLY A 12 23.67 7.50 -17.12
C GLY A 12 24.25 6.33 -16.30
N PHE A 13 23.49 5.81 -15.33
CA PHE A 13 23.84 4.60 -14.58
C PHE A 13 23.58 3.32 -15.38
N SER A 14 22.46 3.28 -16.10
CA SER A 14 22.06 2.14 -16.95
C SER A 14 23.03 1.92 -18.11
N GLU A 15 23.58 2.99 -18.68
CA GLU A 15 24.55 2.91 -19.78
C GLU A 15 25.96 2.45 -19.35
N LYS A 16 26.32 2.60 -18.07
CA LYS A 16 27.73 2.48 -17.63
C LYS A 16 27.99 1.40 -16.58
N LEU A 17 27.02 1.10 -15.71
CA LEU A 17 27.21 0.16 -14.60
C LEU A 17 26.34 -1.08 -14.72
N VAL A 18 25.05 -0.93 -15.06
CA VAL A 18 24.09 -2.04 -15.19
C VAL A 18 23.22 -1.85 -16.43
N PRO A 19 23.59 -2.45 -17.58
CA PRO A 19 22.81 -2.38 -18.82
C PRO A 19 21.36 -2.80 -18.60
N GLU A 20 20.41 -2.09 -19.22
CA GLU A 20 18.95 -2.37 -19.18
C GLU A 20 18.27 -2.18 -17.81
N ALA A 21 18.92 -1.51 -16.84
CA ALA A 21 18.29 -1.25 -15.54
C ALA A 21 17.06 -0.32 -15.68
N ARG A 22 15.90 -0.75 -15.15
CA ARG A 22 14.67 0.03 -15.08
C ARG A 22 14.48 0.62 -13.68
N PRO A 23 14.29 1.94 -13.53
CA PRO A 23 14.14 2.56 -12.21
C PRO A 23 12.79 2.18 -11.58
N ALA A 24 12.83 1.67 -10.35
CA ALA A 24 11.64 1.48 -9.52
C ALA A 24 11.31 2.81 -8.81
N LEU A 25 10.24 3.47 -9.27
CA LEU A 25 9.75 4.73 -8.71
C LEU A 25 8.62 4.47 -7.71
N ASP A 26 8.32 5.47 -6.89
CA ASP A 26 7.28 5.37 -5.85
C ASP A 26 5.89 5.08 -6.44
N CYS A 27 5.05 4.44 -5.64
CA CYS A 27 3.73 3.96 -6.01
C CYS A 27 2.78 5.00 -6.65
N PRO A 28 2.87 6.33 -6.39
CA PRO A 28 2.03 7.31 -7.09
C PRO A 28 2.32 7.44 -8.58
N ILE A 29 3.42 6.85 -9.08
CA ILE A 29 3.73 6.85 -10.51
C ILE A 29 2.60 6.24 -11.35
N VAL A 30 1.80 5.33 -10.77
CA VAL A 30 0.67 4.69 -11.47
C VAL A 30 -0.64 5.47 -11.36
N PHE A 31 -0.73 6.47 -10.48
CA PHE A 31 -1.99 7.19 -10.22
C PHE A 31 -2.53 7.99 -11.41
N PRO A 32 -1.69 8.66 -12.23
CA PRO A 32 -2.16 9.35 -13.43
C PRO A 32 -2.78 8.42 -14.48
N TYR A 33 -2.42 7.13 -14.48
CA TYR A 33 -2.92 6.17 -15.48
C TYR A 33 -4.35 5.71 -15.21
N ALA A 34 -4.80 5.73 -13.95
CA ALA A 34 -6.18 5.37 -13.60
C ALA A 34 -6.71 6.15 -12.38
N PRO A 35 -6.96 7.47 -12.50
CA PRO A 35 -7.32 8.33 -11.37
C PRO A 35 -8.62 7.90 -10.67
N ASN A 36 -9.60 7.38 -11.41
CA ASN A 36 -10.85 6.89 -10.84
C ASN A 36 -10.62 5.62 -10.00
N ALA A 37 -9.69 4.76 -10.40
CA ALA A 37 -9.35 3.54 -9.65
C ALA A 37 -8.57 3.85 -8.37
N VAL A 38 -7.79 4.93 -8.36
CA VAL A 38 -7.08 5.42 -7.17
C VAL A 38 -8.07 5.75 -6.05
N LEU A 39 -9.08 6.55 -6.35
CA LEU A 39 -10.10 6.96 -5.36
C LEU A 39 -10.94 5.77 -4.88
N VAL A 40 -11.36 4.91 -5.80
CA VAL A 40 -12.12 3.70 -5.46
C VAL A 40 -11.27 2.75 -4.61
N GLY A 41 -9.99 2.59 -4.94
CA GLY A 41 -9.04 1.78 -4.19
C GLY A 41 -8.83 2.30 -2.77
N PHE A 42 -8.57 3.61 -2.64
CA PHE A 42 -8.43 4.26 -1.34
C PHE A 42 -9.67 4.03 -0.46
N ILE A 43 -10.87 4.35 -0.95
CA ILE A 43 -12.11 4.23 -0.17
C ILE A 43 -12.36 2.77 0.20
N SER A 44 -12.20 1.84 -0.75
CA SER A 44 -12.41 0.42 -0.51
C SER A 44 -11.42 -0.15 0.52
N SER A 45 -10.15 0.23 0.42
CA SER A 45 -9.11 -0.16 1.39
C SER A 45 -9.37 0.43 2.77
N PHE A 46 -9.77 1.70 2.85
CA PHE A 46 -10.10 2.35 4.13
C PHE A 46 -11.31 1.70 4.80
N VAL A 47 -12.36 1.37 4.03
CA VAL A 47 -13.51 0.61 4.55
C VAL A 47 -13.08 -0.79 5.01
N GLY A 48 -12.19 -1.46 4.27
CA GLY A 48 -11.57 -2.73 4.70
C GLY A 48 -10.84 -2.60 6.03
N GLY A 49 -10.09 -1.51 6.23
CA GLY A 49 -9.39 -1.22 7.48
C GLY A 49 -10.36 -0.97 8.65
N LEU A 50 -11.46 -0.23 8.42
CA LEU A 50 -12.49 -0.03 9.44
C LEU A 50 -13.20 -1.32 9.82
N VAL A 51 -13.48 -2.19 8.85
CA VAL A 51 -14.03 -3.53 9.10
C VAL A 51 -13.04 -4.38 9.89
N GLY A 52 -11.75 -4.36 9.51
CA GLY A 52 -10.69 -5.04 10.25
C GLY A 52 -10.59 -4.57 11.70
N LEU A 53 -10.59 -3.26 11.93
CA LEU A 53 -10.58 -2.66 13.27
C LEU A 53 -11.78 -3.12 14.10
N PHE A 54 -12.99 -3.13 13.51
CA PHE A 54 -14.18 -3.59 14.20
C PHE A 54 -14.06 -5.07 14.61
N VAL A 55 -13.57 -5.93 13.72
CA VAL A 55 -13.36 -7.36 14.00
C VAL A 55 -12.31 -7.56 15.10
N LEU A 56 -11.19 -6.83 15.05
CA LEU A 56 -10.18 -6.87 16.12
C LEU A 56 -10.75 -6.45 17.48
N GLY A 57 -11.63 -5.44 17.50
CA GLY A 57 -12.33 -5.01 18.70
C GLY A 57 -13.26 -6.08 19.29
N GLN A 58 -13.98 -6.82 18.44
CA GLN A 58 -14.81 -7.95 18.89
C GLN A 58 -13.98 -9.11 19.44
N LEU A 59 -12.78 -9.33 18.91
CA LEU A 59 -11.86 -10.37 19.35
C LEU A 59 -11.02 -9.98 20.59
N HIS A 60 -11.18 -8.76 21.11
CA HIS A 60 -10.35 -8.20 22.18
C HIS A 60 -8.84 -8.26 21.89
N TRP A 61 -8.46 -8.12 20.62
CA TRP A 61 -7.06 -8.10 20.17
C TRP A 61 -6.50 -6.68 20.15
N VAL A 62 -5.21 -6.55 19.82
CA VAL A 62 -4.58 -5.24 19.65
C VAL A 62 -5.28 -4.48 18.52
N LEU A 63 -5.74 -3.27 18.82
CA LEU A 63 -6.45 -2.42 17.87
C LEU A 63 -5.46 -1.68 16.98
N ILE A 64 -5.49 -1.98 15.68
CA ILE A 64 -4.73 -1.25 14.66
C ILE A 64 -5.63 -0.15 14.08
N LEU A 65 -5.29 1.12 14.32
CA LEU A 65 -6.04 2.25 13.78
C LEU A 65 -5.71 2.45 12.28
N PRO A 66 -6.72 2.50 11.39
CA PRO A 66 -6.47 2.64 9.96
C PRO A 66 -5.95 4.05 9.64
N GLY A 67 -4.70 4.12 9.16
CA GLY A 67 -4.05 5.37 8.77
C GLY A 67 -4.45 5.81 7.35
N VAL A 68 -4.72 7.10 7.14
CA VAL A 68 -5.14 7.61 5.82
C VAL A 68 -4.03 7.44 4.77
N VAL A 69 -2.77 7.71 5.14
CA VAL A 69 -1.60 7.62 4.26
C VAL A 69 -1.45 6.21 3.66
N PRO A 70 -1.30 5.12 4.43
CA PRO A 70 -1.09 3.79 3.85
C PRO A 70 -2.30 3.27 3.06
N HIS A 71 -3.53 3.57 3.52
CA HIS A 71 -4.73 3.22 2.76
C HIS A 71 -4.82 4.01 1.45
N PHE A 72 -4.34 5.26 1.43
CA PHE A 72 -4.29 6.09 0.22
C PHE A 72 -3.20 5.61 -0.73
N PHE A 73 -1.96 5.43 -0.27
CA PHE A 73 -0.86 5.02 -1.15
C PHE A 73 -1.01 3.56 -1.58
N CYS A 74 -0.85 2.62 -0.64
CA CYS A 74 -0.85 1.19 -0.95
C CYS A 74 -2.25 0.71 -1.39
N GLY A 75 -3.32 1.20 -0.74
CA GLY A 75 -4.69 0.84 -1.11
C GLY A 75 -5.13 1.39 -2.47
N ALA A 76 -4.73 2.61 -2.85
CA ALA A 76 -5.01 3.11 -4.20
C ALA A 76 -4.19 2.36 -5.25
N THR A 77 -2.92 2.05 -4.98
CA THR A 77 -2.10 1.25 -5.89
C THR A 77 -2.72 -0.13 -6.12
N ALA A 78 -3.17 -0.81 -5.05
CA ALA A 78 -3.92 -2.07 -5.16
C ALA A 78 -5.20 -1.90 -5.99
N GLY A 79 -5.91 -0.78 -5.84
CA GLY A 79 -7.07 -0.44 -6.66
C GLY A 79 -6.75 -0.22 -8.14
N VAL A 80 -5.63 0.44 -8.46
CA VAL A 80 -5.18 0.67 -9.85
C VAL A 80 -4.83 -0.64 -10.54
N PHE A 81 -4.05 -1.50 -9.90
CA PHE A 81 -3.70 -2.82 -10.44
C PHE A 81 -4.91 -3.78 -10.47
N GLY A 82 -5.77 -3.72 -9.46
CA GLY A 82 -7.05 -4.44 -9.44
C GLY A 82 -7.97 -4.01 -10.58
N ASN A 83 -7.98 -2.71 -10.93
CA ASN A 83 -8.71 -2.20 -12.07
C ASN A 83 -8.13 -2.68 -13.41
N ALA A 84 -6.80 -2.74 -13.53
CA ALA A 84 -6.15 -3.23 -14.74
C ALA A 84 -6.41 -4.71 -15.01
N THR A 85 -6.53 -5.53 -13.95
CA THR A 85 -6.69 -6.99 -14.06
C THR A 85 -8.16 -7.44 -14.08
N GLY A 86 -9.04 -6.78 -13.32
CA GLY A 86 -10.43 -7.20 -13.11
C GLY A 86 -11.46 -6.08 -13.22
N GLY A 87 -11.09 -4.93 -13.79
CA GLY A 87 -11.95 -3.77 -13.92
C GLY A 87 -12.46 -3.25 -12.57
N LYS A 88 -13.63 -2.62 -12.56
CA LYS A 88 -14.20 -1.98 -11.35
C LYS A 88 -14.34 -2.94 -10.16
N ARG A 89 -14.69 -4.21 -10.42
CA ARG A 89 -14.85 -5.22 -9.37
C ARG A 89 -13.49 -5.62 -8.80
N GLY A 90 -12.48 -5.82 -9.66
CA GLY A 90 -11.11 -6.09 -9.25
C GLY A 90 -10.52 -4.94 -8.42
N ALA A 91 -10.79 -3.69 -8.78
CA ALA A 91 -10.36 -2.52 -8.02
C ALA A 91 -10.91 -2.51 -6.59
N ILE A 92 -12.22 -2.79 -6.43
CA ILE A 92 -12.89 -2.80 -5.13
C ILE A 92 -12.42 -3.99 -4.29
N CYS A 93 -12.50 -5.21 -4.83
CA CYS A 93 -12.16 -6.41 -4.08
C CYS A 93 -10.66 -6.47 -3.73
N GLY A 94 -9.78 -6.09 -4.66
CA GLY A 94 -8.34 -6.07 -4.43
C GLY A 94 -7.94 -5.07 -3.35
N ALA A 95 -8.47 -3.84 -3.42
CA ALA A 95 -8.18 -2.84 -2.41
C ALA A 95 -8.84 -3.14 -1.05
N PHE A 96 -10.02 -3.76 -1.03
CA PHE A 96 -10.67 -4.20 0.22
C PHE A 96 -9.87 -5.30 0.92
N ALA A 97 -9.42 -6.30 0.15
CA ALA A 97 -8.56 -7.37 0.66
C ALA A 97 -7.25 -6.79 1.24
N HIS A 98 -6.64 -5.84 0.54
CA HIS A 98 -5.49 -5.10 1.05
C HIS A 98 -5.82 -4.39 2.38
N GLY A 99 -6.96 -3.70 2.47
CA GLY A 99 -7.41 -3.02 3.70
C GLY A 99 -7.60 -3.95 4.90
N LEU A 100 -7.99 -5.20 4.67
CA LEU A 100 -8.03 -6.23 5.71
C LEU A 100 -6.63 -6.71 6.07
N LEU A 101 -5.80 -7.02 5.07
CA LEU A 101 -4.45 -7.54 5.29
C LEU A 101 -3.59 -6.57 6.11
N ILE A 102 -3.61 -5.28 5.77
CA ILE A 102 -2.85 -4.24 6.48
C ILE A 102 -3.30 -4.04 7.93
N THR A 103 -4.49 -4.55 8.29
CA THR A 103 -5.04 -4.46 9.65
C THR A 103 -4.71 -5.72 10.45
N PHE A 104 -4.72 -6.90 9.82
CA PHE A 104 -4.47 -8.18 10.50
C PHE A 104 -2.98 -8.58 10.55
N LEU A 105 -2.20 -8.33 9.50
CA LEU A 105 -0.78 -8.69 9.46
C LEU A 105 0.03 -8.04 10.59
N PRO A 106 -0.13 -6.73 10.88
CA PRO A 106 0.61 -6.09 11.96
C PRO A 106 0.33 -6.70 13.33
N VAL A 107 -0.88 -7.23 13.57
CA VAL A 107 -1.23 -7.91 14.83
C VAL A 107 -0.35 -9.13 15.05
N ALA A 108 -0.04 -9.89 14.00
CA ALA A 108 0.88 -11.02 14.06
C ALA A 108 2.36 -10.59 14.19
N LEU A 109 2.70 -9.40 13.70
CA LEU A 109 4.07 -8.87 13.67
C LEU A 109 4.48 -8.14 14.97
N LEU A 110 3.52 -7.52 15.67
CA LEU A 110 3.72 -6.84 16.94
C LEU A 110 4.46 -7.64 18.02
N PRO A 111 4.17 -8.93 18.28
CA PRO A 111 4.93 -9.70 19.28
C PRO A 111 6.40 -9.88 18.91
N VAL A 112 6.73 -9.95 17.61
CA VAL A 112 8.12 -10.05 17.13
C VAL A 112 8.83 -8.70 17.23
N LEU A 113 8.16 -7.61 16.85
CA LEU A 113 8.68 -6.25 16.97
C LEU A 113 8.92 -5.85 18.44
N GLY A 114 8.04 -6.29 19.34
CA GLY A 114 8.23 -6.11 20.78
C GLY A 114 9.50 -6.78 21.33
N GLN A 115 9.90 -7.93 20.78
CA GLN A 115 11.12 -8.63 21.21
C GLN A 115 12.41 -7.89 20.84
N ILE A 116 12.37 -7.05 19.79
CA ILE A 116 13.51 -6.23 19.35
C ILE A 116 13.47 -4.78 19.88
N GLY A 117 12.58 -4.48 20.83
CA GLY A 117 12.46 -3.16 21.47
C GLY A 117 11.57 -2.15 20.74
N LEU A 118 10.90 -2.56 19.67
CA LEU A 118 9.95 -1.76 18.88
C LEU A 118 8.51 -2.00 19.36
N THR A 119 8.26 -1.67 20.63
CA THR A 119 6.97 -1.89 21.30
C THR A 119 5.88 -0.99 20.71
N ASN A 120 4.73 -1.57 20.33
CA ASN A 120 3.57 -0.86 19.79
C ASN A 120 3.81 -0.07 18.49
N THR A 121 4.93 -0.31 17.81
CA THR A 121 5.22 0.30 16.52
C THR A 121 5.07 -0.73 15.42
N THR A 122 4.33 -0.38 14.36
CA THR A 122 4.20 -1.19 13.15
C THR A 122 4.56 -0.34 11.95
N PHE A 123 5.01 -0.98 10.88
CA PHE A 123 5.11 -0.32 9.59
C PHE A 123 3.76 -0.38 8.90
N SER A 124 3.39 0.72 8.27
CA SER A 124 2.02 0.94 7.79
C SER A 124 1.82 0.43 6.36
N ASP A 125 2.89 -0.03 5.72
CA ASP A 125 3.05 -0.25 4.29
C ASP A 125 3.37 -1.72 3.94
N THR A 126 3.21 -2.61 4.94
CA THR A 126 3.34 -4.08 4.88
C THR A 126 2.01 -4.77 5.12
#